data_AF-A0A1S3DWR1-F1
#
_entry.id   AF-A0A1S3DWR1-F1
#
_cell.length_a   1.000
_cell.length_b   1.000
_cell.length_c   1.000
_cell.angle_alpha   90.00
_cell.angle_beta   90.00
_cell.angle_gamma   90.00
#
_symmetry.space_group_name_H-M   'P 1'
#
loop_
_entity.id
_entity.type
_entity.pdbx_description
1 polymer ?
#
loop_
_entity_poly.entity_id
_entity_poly.type
_entity_poly.pdbx_seq_one_letter_code
_entity_poly.pdbx_strand_id
1 'polypeptide(L)'
;MKKTLNWWDFVAFIAAGNILLEYVIGNTAVARSWTSYFATLCNRAPEDFRIIVHSMNPDYGHLDPIAVGALIAITALAVYSTKGSSIFNYVATIFYMFVIVFIIIAGLIKAKPENYSPFTPFGVHGMIDASAVLFFAYVGFDAVSTMAEETKNPGRDIPIGLVGSMLITTILYCLLATTLCLMQNYKDIDVNRLFDDTGGP
;
A
#
# COMPACT_ATOMS: atom_id res chain seq x y z
N MET A 1 -39.07 2.34 -23.38
CA MET A 1 -37.79 3.07 -23.40
C MET A 1 -36.64 2.06 -23.39
N LYS A 2 -36.07 1.73 -24.56
CA LYS A 2 -34.80 0.99 -24.63
C LYS A 2 -33.69 2.05 -24.63
N LYS A 3 -32.99 2.26 -23.51
CA LYS A 3 -31.73 3.02 -23.54
C LYS A 3 -30.74 2.16 -24.33
N THR A 4 -30.46 2.56 -25.57
CA THR A 4 -29.34 2.01 -26.33
C THR A 4 -28.07 2.41 -25.59
N LEU A 5 -27.29 1.41 -25.16
CA LEU A 5 -26.00 1.63 -24.52
C LEU A 5 -25.11 2.40 -25.48
N ASN A 6 -24.78 3.65 -25.14
CA ASN A 6 -23.90 4.46 -25.96
C ASN A 6 -22.44 4.02 -25.71
N TRP A 7 -21.55 4.29 -26.66
CA TRP A 7 -20.11 3.97 -26.51
C TRP A 7 -19.53 4.48 -25.18
N TRP A 8 -19.93 5.68 -24.75
CA TRP A 8 -19.53 6.27 -23.48
C TRP A 8 -20.03 5.48 -22.25
N ASP A 9 -21.23 4.91 -22.32
CA ASP A 9 -21.76 4.08 -21.23
C ASP A 9 -20.99 2.77 -21.11
N PHE A 10 -20.56 2.19 -22.24
CA PHE A 10 -19.70 1.01 -22.25
C PHE A 10 -18.30 1.32 -21.68
N VAL A 11 -17.67 2.41 -22.09
CA VAL A 11 -16.37 2.84 -21.54
C VAL A 11 -16.46 3.11 -20.04
N ALA A 12 -17.53 3.75 -19.58
CA ALA A 12 -17.77 3.98 -18.16
C ALA A 12 -17.92 2.68 -17.36
N PHE A 13 -18.63 1.68 -17.92
CA PHE A 13 -18.75 0.36 -17.29
C PHE A 13 -17.39 -0.34 -17.14
N ILE A 14 -16.55 -0.31 -18.17
CA ILE A 14 -15.19 -0.88 -18.12
C ILE A 14 -14.33 -0.14 -17.09
N ALA A 15 -14.38 1.19 -17.06
CA ALA A 15 -13.63 1.99 -16.09
C ALA A 15 -14.05 1.69 -14.64
N ALA A 16 -15.36 1.62 -14.38
CA ALA A 16 -15.88 1.26 -13.06
C ALA A 16 -15.49 -0.17 -12.66
N GLY A 17 -15.53 -1.12 -13.59
CA GLY A 17 -15.07 -2.48 -13.38
C GLY A 17 -13.58 -2.56 -13.05
N ASN A 18 -12.76 -1.76 -13.75
CA ASN A 18 -11.31 -1.68 -13.48
C ASN A 18 -11.02 -1.13 -12.08
N ILE A 19 -11.67 -0.04 -11.68
CA ILE A 19 -11.52 0.54 -10.34
C ILE A 19 -11.90 -0.49 -9.26
N LEU A 20 -13.03 -1.19 -9.44
CA LEU A 20 -13.45 -2.22 -8.50
C LEU A 20 -12.42 -3.34 -8.37
N LEU A 21 -11.88 -3.82 -9.50
CA LEU A 21 -10.85 -4.85 -9.53
C LEU A 21 -9.55 -4.38 -8.87
N GLU A 22 -9.15 -3.14 -9.12
CA GLU A 22 -7.98 -2.49 -8.50
C GLU A 22 -8.11 -2.46 -6.98
N TYR A 23 -9.26 -2.04 -6.44
CA TYR A 23 -9.51 -2.05 -4.99
C TYR A 23 -9.49 -3.47 -4.39
N VAL A 24 -10.05 -4.46 -5.09
CA VAL A 24 -10.06 -5.85 -4.59
C VAL A 24 -8.64 -6.40 -4.52
N ILE A 25 -7.85 -6.24 -5.58
CA ILE A 25 -6.45 -6.70 -5.61
C ILE A 25 -5.62 -5.93 -4.59
N GLY A 26 -5.78 -4.60 -4.53
CA GLY A 26 -5.02 -3.75 -3.62
C GLY A 26 -5.27 -4.05 -2.15
N ASN A 27 -6.55 -4.16 -1.76
CA ASN A 27 -6.90 -4.51 -0.38
C ASN A 27 -6.39 -5.91 0.00
N THR A 28 -6.39 -6.85 -0.95
CA THR A 28 -5.86 -8.21 -0.74
C THR A 28 -4.34 -8.19 -0.55
N ALA A 29 -3.62 -7.42 -1.36
CA ALA A 29 -2.17 -7.27 -1.22
C ALA A 29 -1.78 -6.63 0.12
N VAL A 30 -2.51 -5.59 0.55
CA VAL A 30 -2.31 -4.98 1.88
C VAL A 30 -2.58 -5.99 2.99
N ALA A 31 -3.69 -6.74 2.92
CA ALA A 31 -4.01 -7.76 3.92
C ALA A 31 -2.95 -8.86 4.03
N ARG A 32 -2.40 -9.32 2.89
CA ARG A 32 -1.28 -10.27 2.87
C ARG A 32 -0.02 -9.71 3.53
N SER A 33 0.29 -8.43 3.30
CA SER A 33 1.45 -7.79 3.92
C SER A 33 1.38 -7.82 5.46
N TRP A 34 0.18 -7.71 6.04
CA TRP A 34 -0.02 -7.83 7.49
C TRP A 34 0.39 -9.19 8.04
N THR A 35 0.08 -10.29 7.33
CA THR A 35 0.52 -11.63 7.72
C THR A 35 2.03 -11.73 7.74
N SER A 36 2.71 -11.22 6.71
CA SER A 36 4.18 -11.19 6.64
C SER A 36 4.81 -10.36 7.77
N TYR A 37 4.21 -9.20 8.09
CA TYR A 37 4.65 -8.37 9.22
C TYR A 37 4.46 -9.09 10.56
N PHE A 38 3.30 -9.72 10.77
CA PHE A 38 3.01 -10.49 11.98
C PHE A 38 3.97 -11.68 12.14
N ALA A 39 4.26 -12.38 11.04
CA ALA A 39 5.23 -13.47 11.01
C ALA A 39 6.63 -13.00 11.46
N THR A 40 7.08 -11.87 10.89
CA THR A 40 8.36 -11.27 11.22
C THR A 40 8.43 -10.79 12.67
N LEU A 41 7.32 -10.25 13.22
CA LEU A 41 7.22 -9.86 14.63
C LEU A 41 7.34 -11.06 15.59
N CYS A 42 6.81 -12.21 15.19
CA CYS A 42 6.96 -13.48 15.91
C CYS A 42 8.35 -14.13 15.71
N ASN A 43 9.29 -13.43 15.05
CA ASN A 43 10.61 -13.93 14.69
C ASN A 43 10.56 -15.22 13.83
N ARG A 44 9.55 -15.31 12.95
CA ARG A 44 9.34 -16.41 12.01
C ARG A 44 9.51 -15.93 10.57
N ALA A 45 9.63 -16.88 9.64
CA ALA A 45 9.67 -16.56 8.21
C ALA A 45 8.31 -15.98 7.76
N PRO A 46 8.28 -15.04 6.80
CA PRO A 46 7.04 -14.42 6.28
C PRO A 46 5.97 -15.42 5.84
N GLU A 47 6.43 -16.59 5.34
CA GLU A 47 5.60 -17.65 4.78
C GLU A 47 5.13 -18.69 5.83
N ASP A 48 5.64 -18.65 7.05
CA ASP A 48 5.45 -19.74 8.04
C ASP A 48 3.99 -19.87 8.53
N PHE A 49 3.22 -18.80 8.39
CA PHE A 49 1.78 -18.78 8.69
C PHE A 49 0.90 -19.06 7.46
N ARG A 50 1.49 -19.24 6.27
CA ARG A 50 0.76 -19.56 5.04
C ARG A 50 0.68 -21.07 4.86
N ILE A 51 -0.45 -21.55 4.35
CA ILE A 51 -0.68 -22.96 4.07
C ILE A 51 -0.19 -23.25 2.66
N ILE A 52 0.88 -24.06 2.54
CA ILE A 52 1.47 -24.45 1.26
C ILE A 52 0.74 -25.67 0.69
N VAL A 53 -0.07 -25.45 -0.34
CA VAL A 53 -0.75 -26.50 -1.09
C VAL A 53 0.16 -27.01 -2.19
N HIS A 54 0.83 -28.13 -1.93
CA HIS A 54 1.79 -28.77 -2.84
C HIS A 54 1.16 -29.31 -4.14
N SER A 55 -0.17 -29.33 -4.24
CA SER A 55 -0.92 -29.78 -5.43
C SER A 55 -1.18 -28.67 -6.45
N MET A 56 -0.82 -27.41 -6.14
CA MET A 56 -0.99 -26.25 -7.01
C MET A 56 0.37 -25.78 -7.51
N ASN A 57 0.39 -25.00 -8.61
CA ASN A 57 1.61 -24.35 -9.07
C ASN A 57 2.24 -23.55 -7.90
N PRO A 58 3.56 -23.66 -7.63
CA PRO A 58 4.25 -22.96 -6.54
C PRO A 58 3.79 -21.51 -6.31
N ASP A 59 3.64 -20.73 -7.38
CA ASP A 59 3.21 -19.32 -7.32
C ASP A 59 1.80 -19.11 -6.73
N TYR A 60 0.94 -20.12 -6.77
CA TYR A 60 -0.45 -20.07 -6.28
C TYR A 60 -0.67 -20.96 -5.05
N GLY A 61 0.34 -21.70 -4.62
CA GLY A 61 0.24 -22.67 -3.52
C GLY A 61 0.18 -22.03 -2.13
N HIS A 62 0.49 -20.74 -1.99
CA HIS A 62 0.60 -20.04 -0.70
C HIS A 62 -0.74 -19.42 -0.26
N LEU A 63 -1.57 -20.20 0.42
CA LEU A 63 -2.85 -19.74 0.95
C LEU A 63 -2.67 -19.02 2.28
N ASP A 64 -3.23 -17.82 2.41
CA ASP A 64 -3.11 -16.97 3.61
C ASP A 64 -4.45 -16.85 4.36
N PRO A 65 -4.75 -17.78 5.29
CA PRO A 65 -6.00 -17.74 6.06
C PRO A 65 -6.04 -16.56 7.06
N ILE A 66 -4.90 -16.05 7.50
CA ILE A 66 -4.82 -14.92 8.44
C ILE A 66 -5.27 -13.64 7.74
N ALA A 67 -4.79 -13.38 6.52
CA ALA A 67 -5.22 -12.25 5.72
C ALA A 67 -6.73 -12.29 5.44
N VAL A 68 -7.28 -13.47 5.13
CA VAL A 68 -8.74 -13.63 4.92
C VAL A 68 -9.52 -13.30 6.19
N GLY A 69 -9.09 -13.82 7.34
CA GLY A 69 -9.72 -13.51 8.64
C GLY A 69 -9.65 -12.02 8.98
N ALA A 70 -8.50 -11.38 8.76
CA ALA A 70 -8.30 -9.95 8.97
C ALA A 70 -9.21 -9.11 8.06
N LEU A 71 -9.34 -9.46 6.77
CA LEU A 71 -10.24 -8.80 5.82
C LEU A 71 -11.69 -8.89 6.27
N ILE A 72 -12.16 -10.07 6.69
CA ILE A 72 -13.53 -10.27 7.19
C ILE A 72 -13.76 -9.42 8.43
N ALA A 73 -12.81 -9.44 9.38
CA ALA A 73 -12.91 -8.67 10.63
C ALA A 73 -12.97 -7.15 10.36
N ILE A 74 -12.07 -6.62 9.52
CA ILE A 74 -12.04 -5.20 9.15
C ILE A 74 -13.32 -4.81 8.41
N THR A 75 -13.80 -5.64 7.49
CA THR A 75 -15.04 -5.39 6.77
C THR A 75 -16.24 -5.36 7.72
N ALA A 76 -16.32 -6.30 8.66
CA ALA A 76 -17.38 -6.33 9.67
C ALA A 76 -17.33 -5.08 10.59
N LEU A 77 -16.13 -4.68 11.01
CA LEU A 77 -15.92 -3.45 11.79
C LEU A 77 -16.33 -2.20 11.01
N ALA A 78 -15.97 -2.11 9.72
CA ALA A 78 -16.33 -1.00 8.86
C ALA A 78 -17.86 -0.86 8.70
N VAL A 79 -18.57 -1.98 8.51
CA VAL A 79 -20.04 -1.99 8.42
C VAL A 79 -20.69 -1.56 9.74
N TYR A 80 -20.16 -2.01 10.88
CA TYR A 80 -20.70 -1.68 12.20
C TYR A 80 -20.37 -0.24 12.66
N SER A 81 -19.22 0.30 12.26
CA SER A 81 -18.66 1.56 12.79
C SER A 81 -19.12 2.84 12.05
N THR A 82 -20.18 2.76 11.24
CA THR A 82 -20.59 3.83 10.31
C THR A 82 -21.02 5.16 10.97
N LYS A 83 -21.31 5.21 12.27
CA LYS A 83 -21.75 6.46 12.96
C LYS A 83 -20.63 7.33 13.56
N GLY A 84 -19.39 6.86 13.64
CA GLY A 84 -18.26 7.59 14.27
C GLY A 84 -16.99 7.66 13.43
N SER A 85 -17.05 7.24 12.16
CA SER A 85 -15.90 6.92 11.32
C SER A 85 -14.91 8.09 11.14
N SER A 86 -15.40 9.34 11.04
CA SER A 86 -14.52 10.49 10.74
C SER A 86 -13.50 10.80 11.83
N ILE A 87 -13.86 10.63 13.12
CA ILE A 87 -12.91 10.83 14.23
C ILE A 87 -11.88 9.71 14.26
N PHE A 88 -12.32 8.46 14.09
CA PHE A 88 -11.42 7.31 14.04
C PHE A 88 -10.40 7.45 12.90
N ASN A 89 -10.87 7.82 11.70
CA ASN A 89 -10.01 8.04 10.55
C ASN A 89 -8.97 9.14 10.82
N TYR A 90 -9.40 10.28 11.38
CA TYR A 90 -8.50 11.38 11.71
C TYR A 90 -7.42 10.99 12.73
N VAL A 91 -7.80 10.28 13.80
CA VAL A 91 -6.87 9.80 14.83
C VAL A 91 -5.87 8.80 14.23
N ALA A 92 -6.34 7.86 13.40
CA ALA A 92 -5.48 6.91 12.71
C ALA A 92 -4.49 7.63 11.77
N THR A 93 -4.93 8.63 11.01
CA THR A 93 -4.06 9.43 10.14
C THR A 93 -2.96 10.14 10.93
N ILE A 94 -3.30 10.80 12.06
CA ILE A 94 -2.29 11.47 12.90
C ILE A 94 -1.28 10.46 13.43
N PHE A 95 -1.75 9.31 13.90
CA PHE A 95 -0.87 8.27 14.41
C PHE A 95 0.11 7.78 13.35
N TYR A 96 -0.35 7.49 12.12
CA TYR A 96 0.54 7.08 11.03
C TYR A 96 1.54 8.18 10.65
N MET A 97 1.09 9.44 10.58
CA MET A 97 1.98 10.58 10.33
C MET A 97 3.06 10.69 11.40
N PHE A 98 2.70 10.51 12.67
CA PHE A 98 3.64 10.51 13.78
C PHE A 98 4.68 9.38 13.63
N VAL A 99 4.24 8.16 13.32
CA VAL A 99 5.13 7.01 13.13
C VAL A 99 6.10 7.25 11.97
N ILE A 100 5.64 7.77 10.84
CA ILE A 100 6.50 8.08 9.68
C ILE A 100 7.55 9.12 10.06
N VAL A 101 7.14 10.22 10.69
CA VAL A 101 8.07 11.27 11.14
C VAL A 101 9.08 10.74 12.15
N PHE A 102 8.63 9.89 13.08
CA PHE A 102 9.50 9.23 14.05
C PHE A 102 10.55 8.34 13.36
N ILE A 103 10.16 7.53 12.37
CA ILE A 103 11.08 6.70 11.59
C ILE A 103 12.10 7.56 10.84
N ILE A 104 11.67 8.67 10.24
CA ILE A 104 12.56 9.61 9.54
C ILE A 104 13.60 10.16 10.53
N ILE A 105 13.17 10.67 11.69
CA ILE A 105 14.10 11.24 12.68
C ILE A 105 15.07 10.17 13.22
N ALA A 106 14.55 9.00 13.62
CA ALA A 106 15.35 7.92 14.17
C ALA A 106 16.34 7.35 13.14
N GLY A 107 15.92 7.23 11.88
CA GLY A 107 16.76 6.77 10.79
C GLY A 107 17.87 7.76 10.43
N LEU A 108 17.57 9.06 10.43
CA LEU A 108 18.58 10.11 10.19
C LEU A 108 19.64 10.17 11.30
N ILE A 109 19.29 9.87 12.55
CA ILE A 109 20.28 9.78 13.65
C ILE A 109 21.27 8.62 13.43
N LYS A 110 20.83 7.54 12.77
CA LYS A 110 21.67 6.37 12.44
C LYS A 110 22.18 6.38 10.99
N ALA A 111 22.03 7.50 10.28
CA ALA A 111 22.41 7.62 8.89
C ALA A 111 23.93 7.51 8.71
N LYS A 112 24.35 6.65 7.79
CA LYS A 112 25.74 6.57 7.32
C LYS A 112 25.77 6.99 5.85
N PRO A 113 26.38 8.13 5.50
CA PRO A 113 26.46 8.60 4.11
C PRO A 113 27.10 7.58 3.15
N GLU A 114 27.94 6.70 3.68
CA GLU A 114 28.58 5.60 2.96
C GLU A 114 27.56 4.62 2.35
N ASN A 115 26.40 4.41 3.00
CA ASN A 115 25.34 3.52 2.49
C ASN A 115 24.66 4.06 1.23
N TYR A 116 24.75 5.37 1.01
CA TYR A 116 24.14 6.04 -0.15
C TYR A 116 24.96 5.87 -1.45
N SER A 117 26.16 5.29 -1.35
CA SER A 117 27.03 5.01 -2.49
C SER A 117 27.19 3.50 -2.71
N PRO A 118 26.89 2.97 -3.91
CA PRO A 118 26.40 3.67 -5.10
C PRO A 118 24.91 4.03 -5.02
N PHE A 119 24.52 5.21 -5.52
CA PHE A 119 23.14 5.70 -5.51
C PHE A 119 22.18 4.84 -6.36
N THR A 120 22.67 4.32 -7.48
CA THR A 120 21.89 3.47 -8.41
C THR A 120 22.57 2.12 -8.61
N PRO A 121 22.51 1.20 -7.63
CA PRO A 121 23.19 -0.10 -7.72
C PRO A 121 22.64 -0.96 -8.86
N PHE A 122 21.35 -0.85 -9.17
CA PHE A 122 20.66 -1.62 -10.22
C PHE A 122 20.48 -0.83 -11.54
N GLY A 123 21.14 0.33 -11.66
CA GLY A 123 21.03 1.21 -12.82
C GLY A 123 19.60 1.73 -13.07
N VAL A 124 19.35 2.17 -14.31
CA VAL A 124 18.04 2.74 -14.71
C VAL A 124 16.94 1.67 -14.75
N HIS A 125 17.28 0.42 -15.05
CA HIS A 125 16.28 -0.65 -15.14
C HIS A 125 15.62 -0.92 -13.79
N GLY A 126 16.41 -1.09 -12.72
CA GLY A 126 15.86 -1.25 -11.38
C GLY A 126 15.08 -0.02 -10.87
N MET A 127 15.39 1.18 -11.37
CA MET A 127 14.61 2.39 -11.06
C MET A 127 13.20 2.33 -11.68
N ILE A 128 13.08 1.83 -12.92
CA ILE A 128 11.78 1.67 -13.59
C ILE A 128 10.95 0.59 -12.89
N ASP A 129 11.57 -0.56 -12.57
CA ASP A 129 10.89 -1.65 -11.87
C ASP A 129 10.41 -1.21 -10.49
N ALA A 130 11.25 -0.52 -9.72
CA ALA A 130 10.87 0.04 -8.43
C ALA A 130 9.76 1.10 -8.55
N SER A 131 9.75 1.88 -9.63
CA SER A 131 8.68 2.87 -9.87
C SER A 131 7.33 2.21 -10.14
N ALA A 132 7.32 1.04 -10.81
CA ALA A 132 6.11 0.26 -11.03
C ALA A 132 5.52 -0.27 -9.70
N VAL A 133 6.37 -0.72 -8.78
CA VAL A 133 5.93 -1.12 -7.43
C VAL A 133 5.45 0.10 -6.64
N LEU A 134 6.15 1.24 -6.73
CA LEU A 134 5.77 2.47 -6.03
C LEU A 134 4.42 3.03 -6.50
N PHE A 135 4.04 2.81 -7.76
CA PHE A 135 2.72 3.20 -8.28
C PHE A 135 1.58 2.63 -7.41
N PHE A 136 1.73 1.39 -6.92
CA PHE A 136 0.77 0.77 -6.00
C PHE A 136 0.57 1.57 -4.71
N ALA A 137 1.61 2.23 -4.20
CA ALA A 137 1.52 3.04 -2.98
C ALA A 137 0.71 4.34 -3.14
N TYR A 138 0.38 4.73 -4.38
CA TYR A 138 -0.46 5.88 -4.70
C TYR A 138 -1.92 5.51 -5.03
N VAL A 139 -2.26 4.22 -5.00
CA VAL A 139 -3.65 3.76 -5.16
C VAL A 139 -4.50 4.28 -4.00
N GLY A 140 -5.73 4.72 -4.30
CA GLY A 140 -6.70 5.22 -3.32
C GLY A 140 -6.87 6.75 -3.30
N PHE A 141 -6.19 7.49 -4.19
CA PHE A 141 -6.40 8.95 -4.30
C PHE A 141 -7.83 9.32 -4.75
N ASP A 142 -8.46 8.43 -5.51
CA ASP A 142 -9.83 8.54 -6.01
C ASP A 142 -10.86 8.42 -4.87
N ALA A 143 -10.48 7.85 -3.73
CA ALA A 143 -11.31 7.85 -2.51
C ALA A 143 -11.59 9.28 -2.00
N VAL A 144 -10.75 10.27 -2.31
CA VAL A 144 -11.05 11.68 -1.96
C VAL A 144 -12.27 12.19 -2.73
N SER A 145 -12.49 11.69 -3.95
CA SER A 145 -13.63 12.09 -4.78
C SER A 145 -14.95 11.50 -4.29
N THR A 146 -14.94 10.37 -3.57
CA THR A 146 -16.15 9.76 -3.02
C THR A 146 -16.69 10.53 -1.81
N MET A 147 -15.84 11.31 -1.12
CA MET A 147 -16.23 12.20 -0.03
C MET A 147 -16.87 13.52 -0.52
N ALA A 148 -17.15 13.65 -1.82
CA ALA A 148 -17.74 14.85 -2.38
C ALA A 148 -19.08 15.22 -1.73
N GLU A 149 -19.91 14.23 -1.40
CA GLU A 149 -21.23 14.43 -0.81
C GLU A 149 -21.17 14.88 0.66
N GLU A 150 -20.06 14.61 1.36
CA GLU A 150 -19.82 15.01 2.75
C GLU A 150 -19.09 16.36 2.86
N THR A 151 -18.64 16.91 1.73
CA THR A 151 -17.81 18.12 1.69
C THR A 151 -18.66 19.36 1.46
N LYS A 152 -18.44 20.40 2.28
CA LYS A 152 -19.25 21.65 2.21
C LYS A 152 -19.06 22.43 0.90
N ASN A 153 -17.85 22.48 0.35
CA ASN A 153 -17.58 23.12 -0.94
C ASN A 153 -16.77 22.19 -1.87
N PRO A 154 -17.44 21.17 -2.49
CA PRO A 154 -16.77 20.12 -3.27
C PRO A 154 -15.88 20.66 -4.40
N GLY A 155 -16.33 21.71 -5.10
CA GLY A 155 -15.63 22.25 -6.27
C GLY A 155 -14.28 22.89 -5.95
N ARG A 156 -14.03 23.25 -4.69
CA ARG A 156 -12.74 23.80 -4.24
C ARG A 156 -12.00 22.83 -3.32
N ASP A 157 -12.71 22.19 -2.40
CA ASP A 157 -12.09 21.44 -1.31
C ASP A 157 -11.57 20.08 -1.79
N ILE A 158 -12.26 19.40 -2.72
CA ILE A 158 -11.79 18.11 -3.27
C ILE A 158 -10.49 18.27 -4.06
N PRO A 159 -10.35 19.21 -5.02
CA PRO A 159 -9.08 19.39 -5.73
C PRO A 159 -7.92 19.74 -4.81
N ILE A 160 -8.15 20.60 -3.81
CA ILE A 160 -7.12 20.98 -2.84
C ILE A 160 -6.74 19.78 -1.97
N GLY A 161 -7.71 19.01 -1.49
CA GLY A 161 -7.48 17.81 -0.71
C GLY A 161 -6.70 16.76 -1.50
N LEU A 162 -7.08 16.51 -2.76
CA LEU A 162 -6.43 15.54 -3.63
C LEU A 162 -4.99 15.96 -3.95
N VAL A 163 -4.77 17.15 -4.50
CA VAL A 163 -3.43 17.61 -4.89
C VAL A 163 -2.55 17.84 -3.66
N GLY A 164 -3.10 18.45 -2.62
CA GLY A 164 -2.38 18.74 -1.38
C GLY A 164 -1.91 17.47 -0.68
N SER A 165 -2.78 16.47 -0.53
CA SER A 165 -2.40 15.19 0.09
C SER A 165 -1.35 14.45 -0.73
N MET A 166 -1.49 14.38 -2.06
CA MET A 166 -0.51 13.75 -2.96
C MET A 166 0.88 14.40 -2.86
N LEU A 167 0.95 15.73 -2.81
CA LEU A 167 2.24 16.43 -2.70
C LEU A 167 2.91 16.14 -1.35
N ILE A 168 2.14 16.15 -0.27
CA ILE A 168 2.64 15.86 1.08
C ILE A 168 3.14 14.41 1.16
N THR A 169 2.36 13.44 0.68
CA THR A 169 2.76 12.02 0.70
C THR A 169 3.98 11.77 -0.18
N THR A 170 4.06 12.40 -1.36
CA THR A 170 5.24 12.31 -2.23
C THR A 170 6.51 12.76 -1.49
N ILE A 171 6.48 13.93 -0.86
CA ILE A 171 7.63 14.46 -0.11
C ILE A 171 8.01 13.52 1.03
N LEU A 172 7.03 13.03 1.80
CA LEU A 172 7.28 12.11 2.90
C LEU A 172 7.86 10.78 2.43
N TYR A 173 7.38 10.23 1.32
CA TYR A 173 7.91 9.00 0.75
C TYR A 173 9.35 9.18 0.25
N CYS A 174 9.68 10.30 -0.39
CA CYS A 174 11.06 10.61 -0.79
C CYS A 174 11.99 10.74 0.42
N LEU A 175 11.55 11.40 1.49
CA LEU A 175 12.31 11.53 2.74
C LEU A 175 12.50 10.19 3.43
N LEU A 176 11.45 9.38 3.51
CA LEU A 176 11.50 8.05 4.10
C LEU A 176 12.45 7.14 3.31
N ALA A 177 12.33 7.09 1.98
CA ALA A 177 13.20 6.30 1.12
C ALA A 177 14.68 6.70 1.30
N THR A 178 14.97 8.01 1.26
CA THR A 178 16.32 8.53 1.48
C THR A 178 16.85 8.13 2.86
N THR A 179 16.01 8.23 3.89
CA THR A 179 16.39 7.87 5.26
C THR A 179 16.70 6.38 5.39
N LEU A 180 15.88 5.52 4.78
CA LEU A 180 16.11 4.07 4.78
C LEU A 180 17.41 3.70 4.06
N CYS A 181 17.68 4.28 2.89
CA CYS A 181 18.93 4.10 2.15
C CYS A 181 20.17 4.58 2.92
N LEU A 182 20.03 5.62 3.75
CA LEU A 182 21.13 6.10 4.60
C LEU A 182 21.33 5.21 5.84
N MET A 183 20.26 4.66 6.40
CA MET A 183 20.30 3.87 7.63
C MET A 183 20.86 2.46 7.40
N GLN A 184 20.54 1.82 6.28
CA GLN A 184 20.93 0.44 5.96
C GLN A 184 21.52 0.33 4.56
N ASN A 185 22.56 -0.48 4.43
CA ASN A 185 23.17 -0.74 3.13
C ASN A 185 22.22 -1.58 2.27
N TYR A 186 22.07 -1.24 0.99
CA TYR A 186 21.17 -1.96 0.08
C TYR A 186 21.48 -3.47 -0.03
N LYS A 187 22.71 -3.90 0.29
CA LYS A 187 23.10 -5.32 0.30
C LYS A 187 22.55 -6.10 1.49
N ASP A 188 22.26 -5.41 2.59
CA ASP A 188 21.72 -6.00 3.82
C ASP A 188 20.19 -5.83 3.89
N ILE A 189 19.59 -5.13 2.91
CA ILE A 189 18.15 -5.06 2.73
C ILE A 189 17.72 -6.36 2.07
N ASP A 190 17.26 -7.30 2.90
CA ASP A 190 16.68 -8.54 2.44
C ASP A 190 15.33 -8.26 1.75
N VAL A 191 15.37 -8.20 0.41
CA VAL A 191 14.19 -8.04 -0.46
C VAL A 191 13.20 -9.19 -0.29
N ASN A 192 13.69 -10.37 0.14
CA ASN A 192 12.92 -11.60 0.29
C ASN A 192 12.15 -11.62 1.62
N ARG A 193 12.41 -10.70 2.56
CA ARG A 193 11.67 -10.66 3.82
C ARG A 193 10.23 -10.15 3.70
N LEU A 194 9.88 -9.52 2.58
CA LEU A 194 8.53 -8.97 2.34
C LEU A 194 7.76 -9.70 1.22
N PHE A 195 8.43 -10.31 0.24
CA PHE A 195 7.81 -10.87 -0.98
C PHE A 195 8.41 -12.20 -1.47
N ASP A 196 8.94 -13.06 -0.60
CA ASP A 196 9.43 -14.36 -1.05
C ASP A 196 8.28 -15.31 -1.43
N ASP A 197 7.78 -15.15 -2.66
CA ASP A 197 7.07 -16.18 -3.43
C ASP A 197 8.07 -16.94 -4.35
N THR A 198 9.39 -16.81 -4.15
CA THR A 198 10.41 -17.48 -4.97
C THR A 198 11.23 -18.47 -4.16
N GLY A 199 10.67 -19.67 -3.99
CA GLY A 199 11.47 -20.84 -3.65
C GLY A 199 12.51 -21.13 -4.73
N GLY A 200 13.74 -20.63 -4.55
CA GLY A 200 14.91 -21.02 -5.33
C GLY A 200 16.13 -20.14 -5.04
N PRO A 201 17.36 -20.69 -5.11
CA PRO A 201 18.60 -19.94 -4.93
C PRO A 201 18.79 -18.82 -5.96
#